data_AF-H8ZWQ7-F1
#
_entry.id   AF-H8ZWQ7-F1
#
_cell.length_a   1.000
_cell.length_b   1.000
_cell.length_c   1.000
_cell.angle_alpha   90.00
_cell.angle_beta   90.00
_cell.angle_gamma   90.00
#
_symmetry.space_group_name_H-M   'P 1'
#
loop_
_entity.id
_entity.type
_entity.pdbx_description
1 polymer ?
#
loop_
_entity_poly.entity_id
_entity_poly.type
_entity_poly.pdbx_seq_one_letter_code
_entity_poly.pdbx_strand_id
1 'polypeptide(L)'
;RVAVDVKNPADLPKLVEGLKRLSKSDPLVQCSIEETGEHIVAGAGELHLEICLKDLEEDFMGGAQLIKSDPVVSFRETVNATSSVDVLSKSPNKHNRLYCKAEPLPEGLSEEIEAGKVTARDDPKTRGRYLADNFGMDVGDARKIWCFGPEGTGPNIVIDATKAVQYLSEIKDSVVAGFQWVTKEGVLCEENMRGVRFNVLDVVLHADAIHRGGGQIIPTARRVFYGAALTADPRLMEPIYLVEIQCPEQAVGGVYSVLNRKRGQVVEENQR
;
A
#
# COMPACT_ATOMS: atom_id res chain seq x y z
N ARG A 1 11.28 -4.87 -9.39
CA ARG A 1 11.63 -5.90 -8.39
C ARG A 1 12.19 -7.10 -9.14
N VAL A 2 13.28 -7.67 -8.67
CA VAL A 2 13.88 -8.88 -9.22
C VAL A 2 14.11 -9.83 -8.05
N ALA A 3 13.66 -11.08 -8.19
CA ALA A 3 14.02 -12.12 -7.24
C ALA A 3 15.44 -12.59 -7.56
N VAL A 4 16.26 -12.68 -6.51
CA VAL A 4 17.66 -13.06 -6.59
C VAL A 4 17.90 -14.28 -5.73
N ASP A 5 18.63 -15.25 -6.28
CA ASP A 5 19.06 -16.43 -5.55
C ASP A 5 20.50 -16.79 -5.94
N VAL A 6 21.16 -17.59 -5.11
CA VAL A 6 22.50 -18.11 -5.40
C VAL A 6 22.40 -19.42 -6.17
N LYS A 7 23.24 -19.59 -7.19
CA LYS A 7 23.32 -20.87 -7.88
C LYS A 7 23.84 -21.99 -6.99
N ASN A 8 24.76 -21.67 -6.08
CA ASN A 8 25.31 -22.57 -5.10
C ASN A 8 24.75 -22.23 -3.71
N PRO A 9 24.01 -23.13 -3.05
CA PRO A 9 23.44 -22.86 -1.72
C PRO A 9 24.47 -22.50 -0.64
N ALA A 10 25.73 -22.92 -0.80
CA ALA A 10 26.82 -22.59 0.10
C ALA A 10 27.17 -21.09 0.13
N ASP A 11 26.83 -20.35 -0.93
CA ASP A 11 27.11 -18.92 -1.06
C ASP A 11 25.98 -18.04 -0.51
N LEU A 12 24.89 -18.63 0.01
CA LEU A 12 23.76 -17.89 0.59
C LEU A 12 24.17 -16.88 1.69
N PRO A 13 25.11 -17.20 2.62
CA PRO A 13 25.57 -16.22 3.59
C PRO A 13 26.25 -14.99 2.95
N LYS A 14 26.92 -15.18 1.80
CA LYS A 14 27.53 -14.08 1.05
C LYS A 14 26.47 -13.21 0.38
N LEU A 15 25.41 -13.82 -0.17
CA LEU A 15 24.28 -13.06 -0.72
C LEU A 15 23.61 -12.19 0.35
N VAL A 16 23.32 -12.73 1.53
CA VAL A 16 22.68 -11.97 2.61
C VAL A 16 23.55 -10.80 3.08
N GLU A 17 24.87 -11.00 3.20
CA GLU A 17 25.79 -9.91 3.53
C GLU A 17 25.94 -8.91 2.37
N GLY A 18 25.97 -9.39 1.13
CA GLY A 18 26.04 -8.55 -0.06
C GLY A 18 24.83 -7.66 -0.21
N LEU A 19 23.61 -8.19 0.00
CA LEU A 19 22.36 -7.42 -0.02
C LEU A 19 22.35 -6.31 1.04
N LYS A 20 22.89 -6.57 2.23
CA LYS A 20 23.04 -5.54 3.28
C LYS A 20 24.02 -4.45 2.89
N ARG A 21 25.09 -4.78 2.16
CA ARG A 21 26.06 -3.81 1.66
C ARG A 21 25.50 -3.00 0.50
N LEU A 22 24.78 -3.65 -0.41
CA LEU A 22 24.10 -2.99 -1.53
C LEU A 22 23.10 -1.95 -1.02
N SER A 23 22.24 -2.31 -0.06
CA SER A 23 21.27 -1.39 0.56
C SER A 23 21.92 -0.22 1.32
N LYS A 24 23.18 -0.36 1.77
CA LYS A 24 23.95 0.75 2.35
C LYS A 24 24.62 1.63 1.30
N SER A 25 24.92 1.06 0.13
CA SER A 25 25.64 1.73 -0.95
C SER A 25 24.69 2.60 -1.78
N ASP A 26 23.47 2.10 -2.04
CA ASP A 26 22.43 2.84 -2.75
C ASP A 26 21.17 3.02 -1.87
N PRO A 27 20.77 4.26 -1.55
CA PRO A 27 19.60 4.53 -0.71
C PRO A 27 18.25 4.25 -1.40
N LEU A 28 18.22 4.15 -2.73
CA LEU A 28 17.02 3.86 -3.51
C LEU A 28 16.76 2.35 -3.66
N VAL A 29 17.76 1.52 -3.38
CA VAL A 29 17.62 0.07 -3.42
C VAL A 29 16.94 -0.43 -2.15
N GLN A 30 15.86 -1.19 -2.31
CA GLN A 30 15.20 -1.88 -1.22
C GLN A 30 15.41 -3.37 -1.37
N CYS A 31 16.04 -3.98 -0.36
CA CYS A 31 16.23 -5.43 -0.26
C CYS A 31 15.25 -5.97 0.79
N SER A 32 14.37 -6.88 0.40
CA SER A 32 13.44 -7.57 1.30
C SER A 32 13.55 -9.09 1.17
N ILE A 33 13.05 -9.80 2.18
CA ILE A 33 12.90 -11.26 2.16
C ILE A 33 11.40 -11.53 2.26
N GLU A 34 10.85 -12.21 1.27
CA GLU A 34 9.44 -12.60 1.25
C GLU A 34 9.20 -13.79 2.19
N GLU A 35 7.94 -14.05 2.55
CA GLU A 35 7.58 -15.20 3.40
C GLU A 35 7.94 -16.56 2.77
N THR A 36 8.02 -16.60 1.43
CA THR A 36 8.51 -17.76 0.66
C THR A 36 9.99 -18.06 0.87
N GLY A 37 10.74 -17.11 1.46
CA GLY A 37 12.19 -17.17 1.62
C GLY A 37 12.96 -16.60 0.43
N GLU A 38 12.28 -16.05 -0.58
CA GLU A 38 12.92 -15.41 -1.73
C GLU A 38 13.51 -14.05 -1.34
N HIS A 39 14.71 -13.77 -1.87
CA HIS A 39 15.35 -12.46 -1.71
C HIS A 39 14.92 -11.55 -2.87
N ILE A 40 14.33 -10.40 -2.56
CA ILE A 40 13.86 -9.45 -3.56
C ILE A 40 14.74 -8.20 -3.53
N VAL A 41 15.18 -7.77 -4.71
CA VAL A 41 15.84 -6.47 -4.92
C VAL A 41 14.90 -5.57 -5.71
N ALA A 42 14.53 -4.44 -5.12
CA ALA A 42 13.76 -3.38 -5.77
C ALA A 42 14.65 -2.18 -6.07
N GLY A 43 14.53 -1.64 -7.28
CA GLY A 43 15.26 -0.46 -7.72
C GLY A 43 14.36 0.45 -8.55
N ALA A 44 14.86 1.64 -8.88
CA ALA A 44 14.07 2.69 -9.53
C ALA A 44 13.71 2.41 -11.00
N GLY A 45 14.49 1.60 -11.69
CA GLY A 45 14.30 1.28 -13.10
C GLY A 45 15.18 0.14 -13.57
N GLU A 46 15.06 -0.22 -14.85
CA GLU A 46 15.74 -1.37 -15.46
C GLU A 46 17.26 -1.23 -15.41
N LEU A 47 17.81 -0.12 -15.90
CA LEU A 47 19.25 0.14 -15.89
C LEU A 47 19.82 0.16 -14.46
N HIS A 48 19.09 0.78 -13.53
CA HIS A 48 19.49 0.83 -12.12
C HIS A 48 19.57 -0.59 -11.54
N LEU A 49 18.56 -1.43 -11.78
CA LEU A 49 18.58 -2.82 -11.35
C LEU A 49 19.72 -3.61 -11.99
N GLU A 50 20.00 -3.40 -13.28
CA GLU A 50 21.10 -4.08 -13.97
C GLU A 50 22.47 -3.75 -13.32
N ILE A 51 22.72 -2.48 -13.03
CA ILE A 51 23.95 -2.04 -12.35
C ILE A 51 24.02 -2.64 -10.93
N CYS A 52 22.94 -2.53 -10.14
CA CYS A 52 22.93 -3.06 -8.78
C CYS A 52 23.15 -4.58 -8.72
N LEU A 53 22.58 -5.33 -9.66
CA LEU A 53 22.78 -6.78 -9.72
C LEU A 53 24.20 -7.14 -10.11
N LYS A 54 24.81 -6.34 -11.00
CA LYS A 54 26.21 -6.50 -11.38
C LYS A 54 27.15 -6.22 -10.21
N ASP A 55 26.94 -5.12 -9.50
CA ASP A 55 27.73 -4.75 -8.32
C ASP A 55 27.58 -5.80 -7.20
N LEU A 56 26.36 -6.36 -7.04
CA LEU A 56 26.09 -7.46 -6.12
C LEU A 56 26.92 -8.70 -6.45
N GLU A 57 26.97 -9.11 -7.72
CA GLU A 57 27.70 -10.29 -8.19
C GLU A 57 29.22 -10.08 -8.13
N GLU A 58 29.73 -8.96 -8.67
CA GLU A 58 31.17 -8.70 -8.82
C GLU A 58 31.82 -8.24 -7.50
N ASP A 59 31.29 -7.19 -6.87
CA ASP A 59 31.97 -6.51 -5.76
C ASP A 59 31.57 -7.06 -4.38
N PHE A 60 30.28 -7.36 -4.19
CA PHE A 60 29.77 -7.71 -2.86
C PHE A 60 29.78 -9.22 -2.57
N MET A 61 29.55 -10.06 -3.59
CA MET A 61 29.57 -11.53 -3.46
C MET A 61 30.89 -12.18 -3.90
N GLY A 62 31.81 -11.41 -4.48
CA GLY A 62 33.13 -11.89 -4.91
C GLY A 62 33.07 -12.82 -6.13
N GLY A 63 32.17 -12.54 -7.08
CA GLY A 63 32.01 -13.28 -8.33
C GLY A 63 31.18 -14.56 -8.23
N ALA A 64 30.35 -14.71 -7.19
CA ALA A 64 29.45 -15.86 -7.06
C ALA A 64 28.23 -15.72 -7.98
N GLN A 65 27.94 -16.75 -8.76
CA GLN A 65 26.90 -16.72 -9.79
C GLN A 65 25.50 -16.54 -9.19
N LEU A 66 24.80 -15.51 -9.65
CA LEU A 66 23.44 -15.18 -9.26
C LEU A 66 22.42 -15.76 -10.25
N ILE A 67 21.31 -16.29 -9.72
CA ILE A 67 20.09 -16.58 -10.48
C ILE A 67 19.17 -15.37 -10.31
N LYS A 68 18.78 -14.76 -11.43
CA LYS A 68 17.88 -13.60 -11.46
C LYS A 68 16.58 -13.96 -12.17
N SER A 69 15.45 -13.58 -11.59
CA SER A 69 14.15 -13.67 -12.25
C SER A 69 13.95 -12.53 -13.24
N ASP A 70 12.88 -12.61 -14.03
CA ASP A 70 12.44 -11.48 -14.83
C ASP A 70 12.00 -10.30 -13.93
N PRO A 71 12.22 -9.04 -14.35
CA PRO A 71 11.80 -7.87 -13.59
C PRO A 71 10.28 -7.77 -13.51
N VAL A 72 9.76 -7.67 -12.29
CA VAL A 72 8.34 -7.49 -12.01
C VAL A 72 8.11 -6.12 -11.35
N VAL A 73 6.99 -5.47 -11.63
CA VAL A 73 6.59 -4.21 -10.99
C VAL A 73 5.79 -4.50 -9.72
N SER A 74 5.94 -3.63 -8.72
CA SER A 74 5.09 -3.68 -7.52
C SER A 74 3.70 -3.17 -7.89
N PHE A 75 2.68 -3.99 -7.71
CA PHE A 75 1.30 -3.54 -7.83
C PHE A 75 0.87 -2.82 -6.55
N ARG A 76 -0.23 -2.08 -6.63
CA ARG A 76 -0.99 -1.66 -5.46
C ARG A 76 -2.40 -2.20 -5.57
N GLU A 77 -3.09 -2.29 -4.44
CA GLU A 77 -4.49 -2.72 -4.43
C GLU A 77 -5.44 -1.58 -4.13
N THR A 78 -6.60 -1.56 -4.76
CA THR A 78 -7.64 -0.56 -4.52
C THR A 78 -9.02 -1.17 -4.54
N VAL A 79 -10.03 -0.37 -4.25
CA VAL A 79 -11.45 -0.72 -4.40
C VAL A 79 -12.09 0.24 -5.38
N ASN A 80 -12.96 -0.25 -6.25
CA ASN A 80 -13.57 0.56 -7.31
C ASN A 80 -14.97 1.07 -6.94
N ALA A 81 -15.67 0.37 -6.03
CA ALA A 81 -17.02 0.71 -5.63
C ALA A 81 -17.17 0.74 -4.12
N THR A 82 -18.23 1.35 -3.61
CA THR A 82 -18.62 1.17 -2.21
C THR A 82 -19.02 -0.29 -1.98
N SER A 83 -18.61 -0.85 -0.84
CA SER A 83 -18.96 -2.19 -0.41
C SER A 83 -20.47 -2.44 -0.49
N SER A 84 -20.83 -3.51 -1.18
CA SER A 84 -22.22 -3.89 -1.45
C SER A 84 -23.02 -4.28 -0.19
N VAL A 85 -22.33 -4.68 0.88
CA VAL A 85 -22.93 -5.15 2.13
C VAL A 85 -22.19 -4.61 3.34
N ASP A 86 -22.90 -4.43 4.45
CA ASP A 86 -22.29 -4.08 5.73
C ASP A 86 -21.59 -5.32 6.29
N VAL A 87 -20.26 -5.34 6.25
CA VAL A 87 -19.48 -6.52 6.62
C VAL A 87 -19.36 -6.60 8.13
N LEU A 88 -19.68 -7.78 8.67
CA LEU A 88 -19.59 -8.10 10.08
C LEU A 88 -18.43 -9.05 10.37
N SER A 89 -17.65 -8.75 11.40
CA SER A 89 -16.68 -9.67 11.97
C SER A 89 -16.90 -9.85 13.47
N LYS A 90 -16.80 -11.09 13.96
CA LYS A 90 -16.96 -11.44 15.38
C LYS A 90 -15.61 -11.80 15.99
N SER A 91 -15.39 -11.37 17.22
CA SER A 91 -14.20 -11.76 17.98
C SER A 91 -14.16 -13.27 18.25
N PRO A 92 -12.96 -13.84 18.49
CA PRO A 92 -12.83 -15.26 18.86
C PRO A 92 -13.69 -15.65 20.06
N ASN A 93 -13.81 -14.77 21.05
CA ASN A 93 -14.70 -14.95 22.21
C ASN A 93 -16.20 -14.70 21.93
N LYS A 94 -16.58 -14.34 20.69
CA LYS A 94 -17.96 -14.07 20.22
C LYS A 94 -18.70 -12.90 20.89
N HIS A 95 -18.05 -12.18 21.81
CA HIS A 95 -18.67 -11.08 22.54
C HIS A 95 -18.61 -9.75 21.79
N ASN A 96 -17.59 -9.53 20.96
CA ASN A 96 -17.42 -8.30 20.21
C ASN A 96 -17.76 -8.48 18.74
N ARG A 97 -18.34 -7.44 18.15
CA ARG A 97 -18.74 -7.42 16.74
C ARG A 97 -18.34 -6.08 16.14
N LEU A 98 -17.65 -6.11 15.01
CA LEU A 98 -17.30 -4.92 14.22
C LEU A 98 -18.09 -4.95 12.91
N TYR A 99 -18.70 -3.81 12.56
CA TYR A 99 -19.36 -3.60 11.28
C TYR A 99 -18.59 -2.56 10.48
N CYS A 100 -18.25 -2.88 9.22
CA CYS A 100 -17.45 -2.01 8.39
C CYS A 100 -17.90 -2.03 6.92
N LYS A 101 -17.65 -0.92 6.23
CA LYS A 101 -17.70 -0.80 4.77
C LYS A 101 -16.40 -0.19 4.25
N ALA A 102 -16.00 -0.60 3.05
CA ALA A 102 -14.93 0.04 2.29
C ALA A 102 -15.54 0.83 1.13
N GLU A 103 -14.90 1.93 0.76
CA GLU A 103 -15.23 2.74 -0.41
C GLU A 103 -13.96 3.38 -0.99
N PRO A 104 -13.94 3.70 -2.29
CA PRO A 104 -12.82 4.43 -2.88
C PRO A 104 -12.66 5.81 -2.24
N LEU A 105 -11.42 6.25 -2.08
CA LEU A 105 -11.14 7.65 -1.76
C LEU A 105 -11.57 8.56 -2.91
N PRO A 106 -11.98 9.80 -2.60
CA PRO A 106 -12.14 10.84 -3.60
C PRO A 106 -10.89 10.99 -4.48
N GLU A 107 -11.11 11.28 -5.76
CA GLU A 107 -10.04 11.49 -6.73
C GLU A 107 -9.07 12.60 -6.28
N GLY A 108 -7.77 12.39 -6.48
CA GLY A 108 -6.71 13.32 -6.06
C GLY A 108 -6.34 13.27 -4.56
N LEU A 109 -7.19 12.75 -3.67
CA LEU A 109 -6.87 12.74 -2.23
C LEU A 109 -5.68 11.84 -1.90
N SER A 110 -5.53 10.71 -2.59
CA SER A 110 -4.37 9.82 -2.40
C SER A 110 -3.05 10.54 -2.68
N GLU A 111 -3.00 11.37 -3.72
CA GLU A 111 -1.81 12.13 -4.10
C GLU A 111 -1.48 13.21 -3.08
N GLU A 112 -2.49 13.87 -2.51
CA GLU A 112 -2.26 14.88 -1.48
C GLU A 112 -1.80 14.30 -0.14
N ILE A 113 -2.25 13.09 0.20
CA ILE A 113 -1.75 12.35 1.36
C ILE A 113 -0.29 11.95 1.12
N GLU A 114 0.04 11.39 -0.05
CA GLU A 114 1.41 11.01 -0.43
C GLU A 114 2.35 12.22 -0.48
N ALA A 115 1.87 13.39 -0.94
CA ALA A 115 2.61 14.65 -0.95
C ALA A 115 2.76 15.27 0.45
N GLY A 116 2.12 14.71 1.47
CA GLY A 116 2.18 15.19 2.86
C GLY A 116 1.39 16.47 3.13
N LYS A 117 0.45 16.86 2.24
CA LYS A 117 -0.47 17.99 2.49
C LYS A 117 -1.55 17.65 3.50
N VAL A 118 -1.97 16.37 3.54
CA VAL A 118 -2.95 15.85 4.49
C VAL A 118 -2.28 14.76 5.31
N THR A 119 -2.15 14.98 6.62
CA THR A 119 -1.45 14.05 7.51
C THR A 119 -2.24 13.74 8.78
N ALA A 120 -1.80 12.69 9.49
CA ALA A 120 -2.32 12.35 10.80
C ALA A 120 -2.03 13.44 11.87
N ARG A 121 -0.99 14.27 11.65
CA ARG A 121 -0.50 15.27 12.62
C ARG A 121 -1.31 16.56 12.61
N ASP A 122 -2.04 16.82 11.53
CA ASP A 122 -2.82 18.03 11.39
C ASP A 122 -3.98 18.08 12.39
N ASP A 123 -4.35 19.30 12.80
CA ASP A 123 -5.51 19.50 13.66
C ASP A 123 -6.77 18.92 12.98
N PRO A 124 -7.55 18.04 13.65
CA PRO A 124 -8.70 17.39 13.05
C PRO A 124 -9.77 18.35 12.52
N LYS A 125 -9.92 19.55 13.09
CA LYS A 125 -10.92 20.52 12.62
C LYS A 125 -10.46 21.18 11.32
N THR A 126 -9.19 21.57 11.23
CA THR A 126 -8.60 22.16 10.03
C THR A 126 -8.57 21.13 8.90
N ARG A 127 -8.07 19.92 9.17
CA ARG A 127 -8.08 18.81 8.21
C ARG A 127 -9.50 18.48 7.74
N GLY A 128 -10.46 18.40 8.67
CA GLY A 128 -11.84 18.10 8.33
C GLY A 128 -12.51 19.14 7.43
N ARG A 129 -12.17 20.43 7.59
CA ARG A 129 -12.64 21.49 6.68
C ARG A 129 -11.99 21.38 5.31
N TYR A 130 -10.68 21.21 5.26
CA TYR A 130 -9.93 21.04 4.01
C TYR A 130 -10.48 19.87 3.16
N LEU A 131 -10.73 18.73 3.80
CA LEU A 131 -11.29 17.55 3.13
C LEU A 131 -12.73 17.77 2.63
N ALA A 132 -13.51 18.58 3.35
CA ALA A 132 -14.86 18.91 2.91
C ALA A 132 -14.86 19.90 1.74
N ASP A 133 -14.04 20.94 1.82
CA ASP A 133 -13.99 22.02 0.83
C ASP A 133 -13.38 21.55 -0.50
N ASN A 134 -12.34 20.71 -0.45
CA ASN A 134 -11.61 20.28 -1.65
C ASN A 134 -12.08 18.93 -2.22
N PHE A 135 -12.55 18.02 -1.37
CA PHE A 135 -12.87 16.65 -1.76
C PHE A 135 -14.32 16.25 -1.47
N GLY A 136 -15.16 17.18 -0.99
CA GLY A 136 -16.59 16.94 -0.74
C GLY A 136 -16.87 15.92 0.36
N MET A 137 -15.90 15.61 1.23
CA MET A 137 -16.12 14.71 2.35
C MET A 137 -17.03 15.34 3.40
N ASP A 138 -17.85 14.54 4.08
CA ASP A 138 -18.62 15.03 5.22
C ASP A 138 -17.67 15.54 6.32
N VAL A 139 -17.94 16.75 6.82
CA VAL A 139 -17.09 17.41 7.83
C VAL A 139 -17.06 16.61 9.15
N GLY A 140 -18.15 15.92 9.49
CA GLY A 140 -18.24 15.07 10.66
C GLY A 140 -17.34 13.85 10.53
N ASP A 141 -17.42 13.15 9.40
CA ASP A 141 -16.59 11.98 9.10
C ASP A 141 -15.11 12.35 9.00
N ALA A 142 -14.79 13.45 8.31
CA ALA A 142 -13.42 13.91 8.09
C ALA A 142 -12.71 14.30 9.41
N ARG A 143 -13.46 14.74 10.42
CA ARG A 143 -12.92 14.99 11.78
C ARG A 143 -12.66 13.72 12.57
N LYS A 144 -13.34 12.62 12.21
CA LYS A 144 -13.28 11.32 12.90
C LYS A 144 -12.35 10.31 12.23
N ILE A 145 -11.44 10.76 11.37
CA ILE A 145 -10.36 9.92 10.85
C ILE A 145 -9.48 9.45 12.01
N TRP A 146 -9.33 8.13 12.17
CA TRP A 146 -8.52 7.52 13.21
C TRP A 146 -7.05 7.47 12.84
N CYS A 147 -6.73 7.06 11.62
CA CYS A 147 -5.37 7.03 11.10
C CYS A 147 -5.34 6.92 9.57
N PHE A 148 -4.13 7.08 9.04
CA PHE A 148 -3.77 6.88 7.64
C PHE A 148 -2.93 5.61 7.53
N GLY A 149 -3.02 4.85 6.44
CA GLY A 149 -2.34 3.56 6.32
C GLY A 149 -1.90 3.25 4.89
N PRO A 150 -0.89 2.38 4.70
CA PRO A 150 -0.08 1.75 5.73
C PRO A 150 0.91 2.73 6.40
N GLU A 151 1.54 2.29 7.51
CA GLU A 151 2.61 2.96 8.25
C GLU A 151 2.31 4.38 8.77
N GLY A 152 1.03 4.75 8.89
CA GLY A 152 0.62 6.05 9.43
C GLY A 152 0.65 7.21 8.43
N THR A 153 1.18 7.00 7.22
CA THR A 153 1.32 8.02 6.16
C THR A 153 0.73 7.59 4.83
N GLY A 154 0.35 6.33 4.67
CA GLY A 154 -0.15 5.83 3.41
C GLY A 154 -1.53 6.39 3.01
N PRO A 155 -1.86 6.31 1.70
CA PRO A 155 -3.04 6.91 1.08
C PRO A 155 -4.31 6.06 1.29
N ASN A 156 -4.54 5.60 2.52
CA ASN A 156 -5.78 4.94 2.93
C ASN A 156 -6.22 5.52 4.26
N ILE A 157 -7.52 5.57 4.53
CA ILE A 157 -8.04 6.11 5.79
C ILE A 157 -9.01 5.14 6.44
N VAL A 158 -9.02 5.13 7.77
CA VAL A 158 -10.09 4.53 8.55
C VAL A 158 -10.79 5.61 9.36
N ILE A 159 -12.11 5.63 9.30
CA ILE A 159 -12.94 6.59 10.01
C ILE A 159 -13.89 5.92 10.98
N ASP A 160 -14.26 6.67 12.01
CA ASP A 160 -15.36 6.33 12.90
C ASP A 160 -16.66 6.96 12.41
N ALA A 161 -17.51 6.13 11.80
CA ALA A 161 -18.88 6.47 11.41
C ALA A 161 -19.92 6.01 12.45
N THR A 162 -19.48 5.55 13.63
CA THR A 162 -20.37 5.02 14.66
C THR A 162 -21.17 6.13 15.36
N LYS A 163 -22.30 5.73 15.97
CA LYS A 163 -23.18 6.62 16.73
C LYS A 163 -23.39 6.08 18.14
N ALA A 164 -22.89 6.82 19.14
CA ALA A 164 -23.12 6.57 20.57
C ALA A 164 -22.68 5.19 21.07
N VAL A 165 -21.55 4.66 20.57
CA VAL A 165 -20.97 3.40 21.04
C VAL A 165 -20.16 3.63 22.32
N GLN A 166 -20.45 2.84 23.36
CA GLN A 166 -19.68 2.86 24.61
C GLN A 166 -18.34 2.14 24.43
N TYR A 167 -17.31 2.59 25.16
CA TYR A 167 -15.98 1.97 25.21
C TYR A 167 -15.20 1.97 23.87
N LEU A 168 -15.66 2.73 22.87
CA LEU A 168 -15.03 2.77 21.54
C LEU A 168 -13.56 3.24 21.59
N SER A 169 -13.25 4.18 22.48
CA SER A 169 -11.89 4.70 22.66
C SER A 169 -10.89 3.62 23.09
N GLU A 170 -11.33 2.58 23.80
CA GLU A 170 -10.46 1.51 24.30
C GLU A 170 -10.00 0.56 23.18
N ILE A 171 -10.83 0.39 22.15
CA ILE A 171 -10.52 -0.53 21.04
C ILE A 171 -9.82 0.17 19.88
N LYS A 172 -9.79 1.51 19.88
CA LYS A 172 -9.28 2.33 18.77
C LYS A 172 -7.90 1.88 18.32
N ASP A 173 -6.96 1.75 19.25
CA ASP A 173 -5.57 1.38 18.92
C ASP A 173 -5.47 -0.04 18.35
N SER A 174 -6.32 -0.95 18.82
CA SER A 174 -6.39 -2.32 18.32
C SER A 174 -6.98 -2.39 16.91
N VAL A 175 -7.99 -1.56 16.61
CA VAL A 175 -8.54 -1.47 15.25
C VAL A 175 -7.56 -0.80 14.30
N VAL A 176 -6.88 0.27 14.75
CA VAL A 176 -5.81 0.92 13.99
C VAL A 176 -4.69 -0.06 13.66
N ALA A 177 -4.23 -0.86 14.63
CA ALA A 177 -3.20 -1.88 14.37
C ALA A 177 -3.66 -2.91 13.32
N GLY A 178 -4.92 -3.36 13.40
CA GLY A 178 -5.50 -4.25 12.39
C GLY A 178 -5.58 -3.59 11.00
N PHE A 179 -5.97 -2.32 10.94
CA PHE A 179 -6.04 -1.53 9.71
C PHE A 179 -4.67 -1.36 9.06
N GLN A 180 -3.63 -0.99 9.82
CA GLN A 180 -2.27 -0.82 9.30
C GLN A 180 -1.78 -2.10 8.62
N TRP A 181 -2.05 -3.24 9.25
CA TRP A 181 -1.69 -4.55 8.70
C TRP A 181 -2.42 -4.83 7.39
N VAL A 182 -3.75 -4.65 7.37
CA VAL A 182 -4.56 -4.87 6.16
C VAL A 182 -4.13 -3.97 5.02
N THR A 183 -3.85 -2.69 5.26
CA THR A 183 -3.41 -1.77 4.20
C THR A 183 -1.99 -2.05 3.70
N LYS A 184 -1.19 -2.82 4.46
CA LYS A 184 0.15 -3.22 4.06
C LYS A 184 0.12 -4.49 3.19
N GLU A 185 -0.70 -5.47 3.55
CA GLU A 185 -0.82 -6.71 2.78
C GLU A 185 -1.89 -6.63 1.68
N GLY A 186 -2.90 -5.78 1.78
CA GLY A 186 -4.01 -5.87 0.82
C GLY A 186 -4.78 -7.19 0.92
N VAL A 187 -5.65 -7.44 -0.07
CA VAL A 187 -6.65 -8.52 -0.05
C VAL A 187 -6.55 -9.49 -1.23
N LEU A 188 -5.83 -9.13 -2.28
CA LEU A 188 -5.72 -9.91 -3.52
C LEU A 188 -4.39 -10.64 -3.63
N CYS A 189 -3.28 -9.91 -3.47
CA CYS A 189 -1.94 -10.40 -3.81
C CYS A 189 -0.86 -9.97 -2.83
N GLU A 190 -1.20 -9.67 -1.58
CA GLU A 190 -0.24 -9.36 -0.53
C GLU A 190 0.57 -8.06 -0.77
N GLU A 191 0.00 -7.11 -1.53
CA GLU A 191 0.59 -5.79 -1.82
C GLU A 191 -0.13 -4.63 -1.14
N ASN A 192 0.60 -3.53 -0.89
CA ASN A 192 -0.01 -2.39 -0.19
C ASN A 192 -1.24 -1.85 -0.93
N MET A 193 -2.25 -1.51 -0.15
CA MET A 193 -3.45 -0.83 -0.62
C MET A 193 -3.16 0.64 -0.91
N ARG A 194 -3.93 1.22 -1.84
CA ARG A 194 -3.94 2.65 -2.18
C ARG A 194 -5.36 3.09 -2.52
N GLY A 195 -5.76 4.25 -2.01
CA GLY A 195 -7.02 4.86 -2.43
C GLY A 195 -8.24 4.31 -1.72
N VAL A 196 -8.11 3.75 -0.52
CA VAL A 196 -9.25 3.10 0.17
C VAL A 196 -9.64 3.81 1.47
N ARG A 197 -10.94 4.06 1.63
CA ARG A 197 -11.56 4.54 2.86
C ARG A 197 -12.34 3.41 3.51
N PHE A 198 -12.07 3.15 4.79
CA PHE A 198 -12.82 2.21 5.61
C PHE A 198 -13.67 2.95 6.63
N ASN A 199 -14.96 2.67 6.62
CA ASN A 199 -15.95 3.26 7.51
C ASN A 199 -16.33 2.23 8.57
N VAL A 200 -15.96 2.47 9.84
CA VAL A 200 -16.46 1.66 10.97
C VAL A 200 -17.85 2.16 11.31
N LEU A 201 -18.88 1.38 10.95
CA LEU A 201 -20.28 1.80 10.99
C LEU A 201 -20.90 1.58 12.37
N ASP A 202 -20.63 0.42 12.97
CA ASP A 202 -21.15 0.06 14.28
C ASP A 202 -20.22 -0.93 14.97
N VAL A 203 -20.28 -0.96 16.30
CA VAL A 203 -19.52 -1.89 17.12
C VAL A 203 -20.35 -2.34 18.32
N VAL A 204 -20.43 -3.65 18.52
CA VAL A 204 -20.96 -4.25 19.76
C VAL A 204 -19.77 -4.69 20.59
N LEU A 205 -19.62 -4.14 21.80
CA LEU A 205 -18.54 -4.46 22.74
C LEU A 205 -19.06 -5.11 24.01
N HIS A 206 -18.27 -6.03 24.56
CA HIS A 206 -18.49 -6.52 25.92
C HIS A 206 -18.22 -5.43 26.96
N ALA A 207 -18.90 -5.44 28.10
CA ALA A 207 -18.72 -4.45 29.15
C ALA A 207 -17.32 -4.51 29.79
N ASP A 208 -16.82 -5.72 30.06
CA ASP A 208 -15.50 -5.91 30.69
C ASP A 208 -14.34 -5.78 29.69
N ALA A 209 -13.33 -5.00 30.08
CA ALA A 209 -12.13 -4.75 29.28
C ALA A 209 -11.32 -6.02 28.94
N ILE A 210 -11.37 -7.05 29.81
CA ILE A 210 -10.67 -8.34 29.60
C ILE A 210 -11.14 -9.01 28.30
N HIS A 211 -12.42 -8.83 27.94
CA HIS A 211 -12.99 -9.39 26.72
C HIS A 211 -12.74 -8.52 25.48
N ARG A 212 -12.14 -7.35 25.62
CA ARG A 212 -11.83 -6.37 24.56
C ARG A 212 -10.33 -6.21 24.28
N GLY A 213 -9.48 -7.06 24.85
CA GLY A 213 -8.03 -6.98 24.65
C GLY A 213 -7.62 -7.10 23.17
N GLY A 214 -6.41 -6.61 22.84
CA GLY A 214 -5.91 -6.55 21.46
C GLY A 214 -5.94 -7.88 20.73
N GLY A 215 -5.64 -9.00 21.41
CA GLY A 215 -5.73 -10.35 20.81
C GLY A 215 -7.15 -10.76 20.36
N GLN A 216 -8.20 -10.08 20.83
CA GLN A 216 -9.57 -10.27 20.37
C GLN A 216 -9.94 -9.30 19.26
N ILE A 217 -9.54 -8.03 19.37
CA ILE A 217 -9.97 -6.97 18.45
C ILE A 217 -9.13 -6.92 17.17
N ILE A 218 -7.80 -7.02 17.26
CA ILE A 218 -6.89 -6.93 16.09
C ILE A 218 -7.25 -7.94 14.99
N PRO A 219 -7.36 -9.26 15.26
CA PRO A 219 -7.71 -10.22 14.21
C PRO A 219 -9.14 -10.02 13.69
N THR A 220 -10.05 -9.51 14.53
CA THR A 220 -11.43 -9.21 14.14
C THR A 220 -11.48 -8.04 13.18
N ALA A 221 -10.72 -6.98 13.48
CA ALA A 221 -10.57 -5.80 12.64
C ALA A 221 -9.93 -6.17 11.29
N ARG A 222 -8.87 -7.00 11.29
CA ARG A 222 -8.26 -7.48 10.03
C ARG A 222 -9.29 -8.15 9.13
N ARG A 223 -10.05 -9.11 9.67
CA ARG A 223 -11.09 -9.84 8.93
C ARG A 223 -12.21 -8.92 8.43
N VAL A 224 -12.62 -7.92 9.21
CA VAL A 224 -13.70 -7.01 8.80
C VAL A 224 -13.25 -6.12 7.64
N PHE A 225 -12.02 -5.59 7.69
CA PHE A 225 -11.48 -4.78 6.60
C PHE A 225 -11.25 -5.61 5.33
N TYR A 226 -10.72 -6.83 5.44
CA TYR A 226 -10.62 -7.73 4.30
C TYR A 226 -11.97 -8.02 3.65
N GLY A 227 -12.98 -8.40 4.45
CA GLY A 227 -14.31 -8.62 3.91
C GLY A 227 -14.92 -7.36 3.29
N ALA A 228 -14.70 -6.19 3.91
CA ALA A 228 -15.20 -4.91 3.41
C ALA A 228 -14.55 -4.54 2.06
N ALA A 229 -13.25 -4.76 1.89
CA ALA A 229 -12.55 -4.51 0.63
C ALA A 229 -12.94 -5.52 -0.47
N LEU A 230 -13.08 -6.81 -0.13
CA LEU A 230 -13.49 -7.84 -1.09
C LEU A 230 -14.91 -7.61 -1.65
N THR A 231 -15.79 -7.00 -0.86
CA THR A 231 -17.17 -6.68 -1.27
C THR A 231 -17.30 -5.34 -1.99
N ALA A 232 -16.19 -4.61 -2.16
CA ALA A 232 -16.07 -3.27 -2.74
C ALA A 232 -15.46 -3.26 -4.16
N ASP A 233 -15.54 -4.39 -4.89
CA ASP A 233 -14.94 -4.59 -6.22
C ASP A 233 -13.43 -4.27 -6.25
N PRO A 234 -12.59 -5.12 -5.61
CA PRO A 234 -11.16 -4.88 -5.52
C PRO A 234 -10.47 -4.95 -6.89
N ARG A 235 -9.45 -4.10 -7.08
CA ARG A 235 -8.69 -3.96 -8.33
C ARG A 235 -7.21 -3.81 -8.06
N LEU A 236 -6.38 -4.25 -9.01
CA LEU A 236 -4.95 -3.96 -9.02
C LEU A 236 -4.68 -2.63 -9.73
N MET A 237 -3.73 -1.88 -9.19
CA MET A 237 -3.18 -0.65 -9.76
C MET A 237 -1.77 -0.94 -10.27
N GLU A 238 -1.58 -0.78 -11.57
CA GLU A 238 -0.27 -0.81 -12.22
C GLU A 238 0.42 0.57 -12.09
N PRO A 239 1.72 0.64 -11.75
CA PRO A 239 2.46 1.89 -11.81
C PRO A 239 2.65 2.32 -13.27
N ILE A 240 2.38 3.60 -13.57
CA ILE A 240 2.59 4.19 -14.89
C ILE A 240 3.77 5.15 -14.82
N TYR A 241 4.76 4.96 -15.69
CA TYR A 241 5.90 5.87 -15.79
C TYR A 241 5.55 7.06 -16.68
N LEU A 242 5.86 8.27 -16.18
CA LEU A 242 5.96 9.44 -17.03
C LEU A 242 7.29 9.37 -17.79
N VAL A 243 7.23 9.33 -19.12
CA VAL A 243 8.41 9.20 -19.98
C VAL A 243 8.55 10.46 -20.82
N GLU A 244 9.68 11.15 -20.69
CA GLU A 244 10.09 12.22 -21.60
C GLU A 244 10.95 11.63 -22.72
N ILE A 245 10.56 11.85 -23.98
CA ILE A 245 11.28 11.33 -25.14
C ILE A 245 11.71 12.49 -26.02
N GLN A 246 13.02 12.64 -26.22
CA GLN A 246 13.59 13.59 -27.16
C GLN A 246 14.09 12.83 -28.38
N CYS A 247 13.58 13.18 -29.56
CA CYS A 247 13.97 12.53 -30.81
C CYS A 247 13.88 13.52 -31.99
N PRO A 248 14.61 13.26 -33.10
CA PRO A 248 14.45 14.02 -34.33
C PRO A 248 13.04 13.86 -34.92
N GLU A 249 12.56 14.86 -35.67
CA GLU A 249 11.22 14.87 -36.28
C GLU A 249 10.93 13.60 -37.12
N GLN A 250 11.94 13.10 -37.83
CA GLN A 250 11.85 11.89 -38.64
C GLN A 250 11.56 10.61 -37.83
N ALA A 251 11.89 10.59 -36.54
CA ALA A 251 11.73 9.44 -35.65
C ALA A 251 10.40 9.45 -34.88
N VAL A 252 9.66 10.57 -34.88
CA VAL A 252 8.43 10.76 -34.09
C VAL A 252 7.40 9.66 -34.40
N GLY A 253 7.18 9.34 -35.67
CA GLY A 253 6.24 8.27 -36.06
C GLY A 253 6.63 6.89 -35.51
N GLY A 254 7.94 6.62 -35.40
CA GLY A 254 8.45 5.39 -34.78
C GLY A 254 8.17 5.34 -33.28
N VAL A 255 8.35 6.46 -32.57
CA VAL A 255 8.05 6.58 -31.14
C VAL A 255 6.57 6.28 -30.86
N TYR A 256 5.66 6.91 -31.61
CA TYR A 256 4.22 6.64 -31.49
C TYR A 256 3.87 5.18 -31.72
N SER A 257 4.49 4.53 -32.72
CA SER A 257 4.26 3.10 -32.98
C SER A 257 4.69 2.21 -31.81
N VAL A 258 5.77 2.56 -31.11
CA VAL A 258 6.25 1.76 -29.96
C VAL A 258 5.37 2.00 -28.74
N LEU A 259 5.01 3.25 -28.45
CA LEU A 259 4.15 3.60 -27.32
C LEU A 259 2.78 2.92 -27.41
N ASN A 260 2.12 2.98 -28.57
CA ASN A 260 0.81 2.37 -28.77
C ASN A 260 0.83 0.83 -28.56
N ARG A 261 1.91 0.16 -28.96
CA ARG A 261 2.08 -1.29 -28.72
C ARG A 261 2.24 -1.63 -27.24
N LYS A 262 2.71 -0.69 -26.42
CA LYS A 262 2.96 -0.85 -24.98
C LYS A 262 1.91 -0.18 -24.10
N ARG A 263 0.70 0.12 -24.64
CA ARG A 263 -0.39 0.81 -23.92
C ARG A 263 -0.02 2.22 -23.44
N GLY A 264 0.99 2.84 -24.03
CA GLY A 264 1.41 4.20 -23.71
C GLY A 264 0.42 5.23 -24.26
N GLN A 265 0.16 6.27 -23.47
CA GLN A 265 -0.68 7.41 -23.87
C GLN A 265 0.18 8.67 -23.88
N VAL A 266 0.11 9.44 -24.97
CA VAL A 266 0.83 10.71 -25.08
C VAL A 266 -0.02 11.80 -24.45
N VAL A 267 0.53 12.46 -23.42
CA VAL A 267 -0.14 13.53 -22.66
C VAL A 267 0.20 14.89 -23.24
N GLU A 268 1.44 15.09 -23.67
CA GLU A 268 1.95 16.36 -24.18
C GLU A 268 3.00 16.11 -25.28
N GLU A 269 2.99 16.95 -26.31
CA GLU A 269 4.00 16.97 -27.37
C GLU A 269 4.46 18.41 -27.59
N ASN A 270 5.76 18.67 -27.41
CA ASN A 270 6.37 19.97 -27.60
C ASN A 270 7.43 19.90 -28.70
N GLN A 271 7.31 20.76 -29.71
CA GLN A 271 8.36 20.95 -30.72
C GLN A 271 9.39 21.94 -30.16
N ARG A 272 10.58 21.42 -29.80
CA ARG A 272 11.75 22.21 -29.41
C ARG A 272 12.82 22.16 -30.48
#